data_AF-A0AAF0EGM7-F1
#
_entry.id   AF-A0AAF0EGM7-F1
#
_cell.length_a   1.000
_cell.length_b   1.000
_cell.length_c   1.000
_cell.angle_alpha   90.00
_cell.angle_beta   90.00
_cell.angle_gamma   90.00
#
_symmetry.space_group_name_H-M   'P 1'
#
loop_
_entity.id
_entity.type
_entity.pdbx_description
1 polymer ?
#
loop_
_entity_poly.entity_id
_entity_poly.type
_entity_poly.pdbx_seq_one_letter_code
_entity_poly.pdbx_strand_id
1 'polypeptide(L)'
;MLYVDKYRPKDLSELHYHSHLTDQLQSLLKVDQRVFLNPSKRKIEVNLISSNYHIEITPSDAGNYDRLIIQDILKEIAQTQQVDQNAAHRFKVIVINEADMLSRDAQAALRRTMEKYMQNLRIILCANSTSHIIAPIRSRCLLLRVGAPKDEDMARVLRHVAKREKFHLPDGVTEEIVRHAEGNVRKAILVLETLRVQSLANVLLYELLVHAIPASMIFQYLTKFLVARVDESLQAEIVQKAAFYELRSATGNKPIFHLEAFVAQVMFLQKSLLLGMDLQEP
;
A
#
# COMPACT_ATOMS: atom_id res chain seq x y z
N MET A 1 11.34 0.92 -3.55
CA MET A 1 10.18 1.50 -2.84
C MET A 1 9.09 1.64 -3.88
N LEU A 2 7.93 1.01 -3.69
CA LEU A 2 6.86 1.00 -4.69
C LEU A 2 6.35 2.42 -4.95
N TYR A 3 5.96 2.72 -6.19
CA TYR A 3 5.35 4.00 -6.55
C TYR A 3 4.08 4.26 -5.75
N VAL A 4 3.33 3.22 -5.39
CA VAL A 4 2.17 3.33 -4.50
C VAL A 4 2.53 3.96 -3.16
N ASP A 5 3.65 3.59 -2.56
CA ASP A 5 4.06 4.10 -1.24
C ASP A 5 4.83 5.42 -1.33
N LYS A 6 5.47 5.67 -2.48
CA LYS A 6 6.15 6.94 -2.81
C LYS A 6 5.15 8.05 -3.11
N TYR A 7 4.03 7.72 -3.75
CA TYR A 7 2.96 8.64 -4.14
C TYR A 7 1.69 8.51 -3.29
N ARG A 8 1.71 7.69 -2.24
CA ARG A 8 0.64 7.70 -1.22
C ARG A 8 0.60 9.11 -0.64
N PRO A 9 -0.51 9.85 -0.73
CA PRO A 9 -0.61 11.15 -0.08
C PRO A 9 -0.54 10.91 1.43
N LYS A 10 0.51 11.41 2.09
CA LYS A 10 0.76 11.20 3.53
C LYS A 10 0.36 12.39 4.41
N ASP A 11 0.06 13.56 3.84
CA ASP A 11 -0.50 14.72 4.56
C ASP A 11 -1.00 15.79 3.56
N LEU A 12 -1.77 16.79 4.07
CA LEU A 12 -2.33 17.94 3.31
C LEU A 12 -1.28 18.80 2.55
N SER A 13 0.00 18.53 2.74
CA SER A 13 1.18 19.27 2.27
C SER A 13 1.75 18.83 0.92
N GLU A 14 1.01 18.07 0.09
CA GLU A 14 1.26 18.08 -1.37
C GLU A 14 0.91 19.45 -2.01
N LEU A 15 0.41 20.40 -1.21
CA LEU A 15 0.40 21.85 -1.46
C LEU A 15 1.85 22.40 -1.48
N HIS A 16 2.30 22.82 -2.65
CA HIS A 16 3.63 23.32 -2.97
C HIS A 16 4.08 24.58 -2.18
N TYR A 17 4.27 24.61 -0.85
CA TYR A 17 4.95 25.74 -0.16
C TYR A 17 5.71 25.33 1.13
N HIS A 18 6.97 25.79 1.23
CA HIS A 18 7.95 25.74 2.35
C HIS A 18 8.47 24.38 2.87
N SER A 19 9.71 24.02 2.47
CA SER A 19 10.47 22.81 2.86
C SER A 19 10.83 22.72 4.35
N HIS A 20 11.10 23.82 5.03
CA HIS A 20 11.51 23.81 6.45
C HIS A 20 10.41 23.35 7.43
N LEU A 21 9.13 23.54 7.08
CA LEU A 21 7.99 23.12 7.91
C LEU A 21 7.68 21.62 7.76
N THR A 22 8.00 21.03 6.60
CA THR A 22 7.80 19.60 6.33
C THR A 22 8.70 18.73 7.20
N ASP A 23 9.97 19.13 7.39
CA ASP A 23 10.90 18.42 8.27
C ASP A 23 10.49 18.53 9.74
N GLN A 24 9.94 19.68 10.16
CA GLN A 24 9.36 19.85 11.50
C GLN A 24 8.09 19.00 11.68
N LEU A 25 7.20 18.94 10.69
CA LEU A 25 5.99 18.10 10.75
C LEU A 25 6.31 16.61 10.76
N GLN A 26 7.30 16.15 9.98
CA GLN A 26 7.80 14.77 10.08
C GLN A 26 8.41 14.46 11.45
N SER A 27 9.09 15.41 12.09
CA SER A 27 9.60 15.24 13.46
C SER A 27 8.49 15.20 14.53
N LEU A 28 7.28 15.68 14.19
CA LEU A 28 6.10 15.70 15.07
C LEU A 28 5.21 14.46 14.88
N LEU A 29 5.35 13.73 13.77
CA LEU A 29 4.70 12.44 13.56
C LEU A 29 5.44 11.37 14.35
N LYS A 30 4.86 10.98 15.49
CA LYS A 30 5.38 9.88 16.31
C LYS A 30 4.65 8.60 15.92
N VAL A 31 5.36 7.71 15.24
CA VAL A 31 4.96 6.31 15.13
C VAL A 31 5.31 5.65 16.46
N ASP A 32 4.30 5.42 17.29
CA ASP A 32 4.45 4.80 18.59
C ASP A 32 4.03 3.33 18.46
N GLN A 33 4.95 2.41 18.73
CA GLN A 33 4.64 0.98 18.75
C GLN A 33 4.19 0.61 20.16
N ARG A 34 2.91 0.32 20.30
CA ARG A 34 2.34 -0.06 21.59
C ARG A 34 2.21 -1.56 21.71
N VAL A 35 2.85 -2.10 22.73
CA VAL A 35 2.80 -3.52 23.07
C VAL A 35 1.69 -3.74 24.09
N PHE A 36 0.61 -4.38 23.67
CA PHE A 36 -0.46 -4.83 24.54
C PHE A 36 -0.15 -6.23 25.06
N LEU A 37 -0.47 -6.48 26.33
CA LEU A 37 -0.42 -7.81 26.92
C LEU A 37 -1.83 -8.40 26.85
N ASN A 38 -1.97 -9.54 26.17
CA ASN A 38 -3.25 -10.24 26.18
C ASN A 38 -3.51 -10.90 27.57
N PRO A 39 -4.75 -11.35 27.84
CA PRO A 39 -5.07 -12.10 29.08
C PRO A 39 -4.24 -13.39 29.25
N SER A 40 -3.62 -13.89 28.19
CA SER A 40 -2.72 -15.05 28.16
C SER A 40 -1.22 -14.69 28.20
N LYS A 41 -0.86 -13.44 28.56
CA LYS A 41 0.52 -12.89 28.62
C LYS A 41 1.36 -12.89 27.32
N ARG A 42 0.74 -13.04 26.14
CA ARG A 42 1.39 -12.81 24.84
C ARG A 42 1.37 -11.32 24.50
N LYS A 43 2.49 -10.84 23.94
CA LYS A 43 2.67 -9.47 23.46
C LYS A 43 2.01 -9.31 22.08
N ILE A 44 1.15 -8.30 21.94
CA ILE A 44 0.52 -7.89 20.69
C ILE A 44 1.01 -6.49 20.40
N GLU A 45 1.71 -6.31 19.29
CA GLU A 45 2.25 -5.02 18.90
C GLU A 45 1.28 -4.36 17.92
N VAL A 46 0.80 -3.16 18.26
CA VAL A 46 -0.07 -2.37 17.38
C VAL A 46 0.66 -1.08 17.05
N ASN A 47 0.73 -0.78 15.76
CA ASN A 47 1.29 0.48 15.28
C ASN A 47 0.27 1.60 15.51
N LEU A 48 0.66 2.61 16.27
CA LEU A 48 -0.13 3.82 16.49
C LEU A 48 0.58 4.97 15.80
N ILE A 49 -0.09 5.62 14.85
CA ILE A 49 0.45 6.81 14.20
C ILE A 49 -0.15 8.01 14.90
N SER A 50 0.66 8.76 15.64
CA SER A 50 0.20 9.93 16.38
C SER A 50 0.77 11.21 15.78
N SER A 51 -0.11 12.17 15.54
CA SER A 51 0.18 13.54 15.15
C SER A 51 -0.32 14.49 16.25
N ASN A 52 0.03 15.77 16.16
CA ASN A 52 -0.36 16.79 17.14
C ASN A 52 -1.89 16.95 17.27
N TYR A 53 -2.66 16.60 16.23
CA TYR A 53 -4.10 16.82 16.17
C TYR A 53 -4.94 15.55 15.98
N HIS A 54 -4.33 14.48 15.47
CA HIS A 54 -5.04 13.24 15.18
C HIS A 54 -4.19 12.01 15.52
N ILE A 55 -4.86 10.91 15.84
CA ILE A 55 -4.24 9.61 16.09
C ILE A 55 -4.90 8.60 15.15
N GLU A 56 -4.09 7.88 14.38
CA GLU A 56 -4.54 6.81 13.51
C GLU A 56 -4.24 5.45 14.15
N ILE A 57 -5.24 4.57 14.09
CA ILE A 57 -5.15 3.20 14.58
C ILE A 57 -5.69 2.23 13.53
N THR A 58 -5.01 1.08 13.40
CA THR A 58 -5.45 -0.04 12.58
C THR A 58 -5.66 -1.24 13.51
N PRO A 59 -6.82 -1.33 14.20
CA PRO A 59 -7.06 -2.35 15.21
C PRO A 59 -7.18 -3.77 14.64
N SER A 60 -7.40 -3.91 13.33
CA SER A 60 -7.45 -5.19 12.61
C SER A 60 -6.16 -6.00 12.74
N ASP A 61 -5.01 -5.32 12.85
CA ASP A 61 -3.68 -5.96 12.98
C ASP A 61 -3.58 -6.86 14.23
N ALA A 62 -4.43 -6.62 15.23
CA ALA A 62 -4.44 -7.38 16.46
C ALA A 62 -5.41 -8.57 16.49
N GLY A 63 -6.10 -8.85 15.37
CA GLY A 63 -7.04 -9.96 15.24
C GLY A 63 -8.13 -9.95 16.32
N ASN A 64 -8.27 -11.07 17.04
CA ASN A 64 -9.36 -11.29 18.02
C ASN A 64 -9.30 -10.40 19.28
N TYR A 65 -8.26 -9.58 19.44
CA TYR A 65 -8.08 -8.70 20.60
C TYR A 65 -8.46 -7.24 20.33
N ASP A 66 -9.02 -6.97 19.15
CA ASP A 66 -9.54 -5.68 18.69
C ASP A 66 -10.39 -4.95 19.75
N ARG A 67 -11.26 -5.66 20.48
CA ARG A 67 -12.10 -5.09 21.55
C ARG A 67 -11.28 -4.48 22.67
N LEU A 68 -10.23 -5.15 23.13
CA LEU A 68 -9.42 -4.70 24.26
C LEU A 68 -8.62 -3.45 23.84
N ILE A 69 -8.04 -3.50 22.65
CA ILE A 69 -7.24 -2.41 22.09
C ILE A 69 -8.08 -1.16 21.89
N ILE A 70 -9.26 -1.28 21.27
CA ILE A 70 -10.19 -0.17 21.12
C ILE A 70 -10.54 0.43 22.48
N GLN A 71 -10.89 -0.41 23.46
CA GLN A 71 -11.28 0.11 24.77
C GLN A 71 -10.14 0.81 25.49
N ASP A 72 -8.96 0.23 25.54
CA ASP A 72 -7.86 0.75 26.34
C ASP A 72 -7.23 1.98 25.69
N ILE A 73 -6.99 1.94 24.38
CA ILE A 73 -6.47 3.09 23.62
C ILE A 73 -7.45 4.27 23.70
N LEU A 74 -8.74 4.04 23.40
CA LEU A 74 -9.70 5.15 23.40
C LEU A 74 -9.93 5.70 24.81
N LYS A 75 -9.92 4.87 25.85
CA LYS A 75 -10.03 5.34 27.24
C LYS A 75 -8.83 6.19 27.63
N GLU A 76 -7.61 5.75 27.33
CA GLU A 76 -6.39 6.48 27.65
C GLU A 76 -6.37 7.84 26.93
N ILE A 77 -6.62 7.86 25.62
CA ILE A 77 -6.63 9.09 24.82
C ILE A 77 -7.71 10.07 25.31
N ALA A 78 -8.88 9.55 25.69
CA ALA A 78 -10.00 10.34 26.19
C ALA A 78 -9.78 10.88 27.62
N GLN A 79 -8.99 10.17 28.45
CA GLN A 79 -8.64 10.60 29.80
C GLN A 79 -7.52 11.65 29.82
N THR A 80 -6.62 11.64 28.84
CA THR A 80 -5.61 12.69 28.70
C THR A 80 -6.29 14.00 28.27
N GLN A 81 -6.78 14.79 29.23
CA GLN A 81 -7.26 16.15 28.99
C GLN A 81 -6.17 16.99 28.33
N GLN A 82 -6.54 17.76 27.31
CA GLN A 82 -5.66 18.83 26.83
C GLN A 82 -5.50 19.83 27.98
N VAL A 83 -4.26 19.97 28.46
CA VAL A 83 -3.90 20.90 29.54
C VAL A 83 -3.99 22.36 29.07
N ASP A 84 -4.04 22.57 27.76
CA ASP A 84 -4.02 23.89 27.14
C ASP A 84 -5.44 24.46 26.96
N GLN A 85 -5.87 25.29 27.91
CA GLN A 85 -7.19 25.93 27.90
C GLN A 85 -7.38 26.91 26.72
N ASN A 86 -6.28 27.29 26.06
CA ASN A 86 -6.24 28.24 24.94
C ASN A 86 -6.26 27.58 23.55
N ALA A 87 -6.27 26.25 23.45
CA ALA A 87 -6.34 25.57 22.16
C ALA A 87 -7.70 25.78 21.49
N ALA A 88 -7.71 26.24 20.23
CA ALA A 88 -8.90 26.52 19.43
C ALA A 88 -9.81 25.28 19.22
N HIS A 89 -9.27 24.07 19.39
CA HIS A 89 -10.00 22.82 19.23
C HIS A 89 -9.85 21.96 20.48
N ARG A 90 -10.94 21.87 21.26
CA ARG A 90 -11.03 21.12 22.52
C ARG A 90 -11.24 19.61 22.36
N PHE A 91 -11.13 19.08 21.14
CA PHE A 91 -11.36 17.67 20.85
C PHE A 91 -10.17 17.05 20.13
N LYS A 92 -9.91 15.78 20.41
CA LYS A 92 -8.95 14.96 19.67
C LYS A 92 -9.65 14.21 18.55
N VAL A 93 -8.99 14.10 17.40
CA VAL A 93 -9.49 13.29 16.28
C VAL A 93 -8.83 11.93 16.30
N ILE A 94 -9.61 10.87 16.15
CA ILE A 94 -9.11 9.50 16.01
C ILE A 94 -9.60 8.94 14.69
N VAL A 95 -8.67 8.43 13.89
CA VAL A 95 -8.94 7.75 12.63
C VAL A 95 -8.78 6.25 12.87
N ILE A 96 -9.85 5.50 12.65
CA ILE A 96 -9.83 4.04 12.73
C ILE A 96 -9.89 3.51 11.29
N ASN A 97 -8.79 2.92 10.85
CA ASN A 97 -8.72 2.25 9.55
C ASN A 97 -9.36 0.87 9.62
N GLU A 98 -9.95 0.42 8.51
CA GLU A 98 -10.55 -0.91 8.35
C GLU A 98 -11.61 -1.23 9.42
N ALA A 99 -12.45 -0.26 9.75
CA ALA A 99 -13.46 -0.40 10.78
C ALA A 99 -14.51 -1.50 10.48
N ASP A 100 -14.63 -1.91 9.22
CA ASP A 100 -15.46 -3.04 8.76
C ASP A 100 -14.90 -4.41 9.15
N MET A 101 -13.60 -4.52 9.42
CA MET A 101 -12.97 -5.76 9.89
C MET A 101 -13.10 -5.96 11.40
N LEU A 102 -13.63 -4.97 12.13
CA LEU A 102 -13.85 -5.06 13.56
C LEU A 102 -14.96 -6.06 13.93
N SER A 103 -14.71 -6.84 14.98
CA SER A 103 -15.70 -7.74 15.57
C SER A 103 -16.93 -6.96 16.08
N ARG A 104 -18.10 -7.61 16.07
CA ARG A 104 -19.35 -6.98 16.54
C ARG A 104 -19.24 -6.52 18.00
N ASP A 105 -18.49 -7.26 18.81
CA ASP A 105 -18.20 -6.94 20.21
C ASP A 105 -17.32 -5.71 20.35
N ALA A 106 -16.29 -5.57 19.50
CA ALA A 106 -15.44 -4.40 19.45
C ALA A 106 -16.23 -3.16 18.99
N GLN A 107 -17.11 -3.30 17.98
CA GLN A 107 -18.00 -2.23 17.55
C GLN A 107 -18.98 -1.81 18.66
N ALA A 108 -19.54 -2.76 19.41
CA ALA A 108 -20.40 -2.45 20.56
C ALA A 108 -19.64 -1.74 21.70
N ALA A 109 -18.36 -2.08 21.91
CA ALA A 109 -17.48 -1.37 22.83
C ALA A 109 -17.17 0.04 22.34
N LEU A 110 -16.79 0.19 21.07
CA LEU A 110 -16.52 1.48 20.41
C LEU A 110 -17.71 2.43 20.56
N ARG A 111 -18.93 1.95 20.30
CA ARG A 111 -20.16 2.73 20.49
C ARG A 111 -20.28 3.30 21.92
N ARG A 112 -20.05 2.48 22.94
CA ARG A 112 -20.13 2.91 24.36
C ARG A 112 -19.10 4.00 24.66
N THR A 113 -17.88 3.84 24.15
CA THR A 113 -16.80 4.81 24.33
C THR A 113 -17.08 6.12 23.57
N MET A 114 -17.63 6.04 22.35
CA MET A 114 -18.08 7.20 21.58
C MET A 114 -19.13 8.02 22.34
N GLU A 115 -20.14 7.35 22.91
CA GLU A 115 -21.20 8.02 23.67
C GLU A 115 -20.65 8.66 24.96
N LYS A 116 -19.76 7.96 25.66
CA LYS A 116 -19.19 8.43 26.94
C LYS A 116 -18.24 9.63 26.77
N TYR A 117 -17.46 9.66 25.69
CA TYR A 117 -16.38 10.64 25.50
C TYR A 117 -16.61 11.60 24.31
N MET A 118 -17.86 11.76 23.85
CA MET A 118 -18.20 12.57 22.67
C MET A 118 -17.76 14.04 22.73
N GLN A 119 -17.57 14.60 23.93
CA GLN A 119 -17.18 16.00 24.11
C GLN A 119 -15.70 16.23 23.80
N ASN A 120 -14.85 15.24 24.08
CA ASN A 120 -13.39 15.36 23.97
C ASN A 120 -12.83 14.66 22.74
N LEU A 121 -13.66 13.90 22.01
CA LEU A 121 -13.20 12.94 21.03
C LEU A 121 -14.11 12.91 19.79
N ARG A 122 -13.49 13.02 18.61
CA ARG A 122 -14.13 12.87 17.30
C ARG A 122 -13.54 11.66 16.61
N ILE A 123 -14.40 10.75 16.12
CA ILE A 123 -13.97 9.53 15.45
C ILE A 123 -14.28 9.61 13.96
N ILE A 124 -13.28 9.27 13.16
CA ILE A 124 -13.40 9.01 11.72
C ILE A 124 -13.24 7.50 11.53
N LEU A 125 -14.24 6.86 10.93
CA LEU A 125 -14.23 5.44 10.64
C LEU A 125 -14.05 5.25 9.14
N CYS A 126 -12.94 4.65 8.74
CA CYS A 126 -12.68 4.28 7.35
C CYS A 126 -13.09 2.81 7.17
N ALA A 127 -14.06 2.55 6.30
CA ALA A 127 -14.57 1.21 6.00
C ALA A 127 -14.85 1.09 4.50
N ASN A 128 -14.58 -0.08 3.92
CA ASN A 128 -14.90 -0.35 2.52
C ASN A 128 -16.37 -0.76 2.36
N SER A 129 -16.92 -1.47 3.36
CA SER A 129 -18.31 -1.91 3.36
C SER A 129 -19.08 -1.44 4.57
N THR A 130 -20.12 -0.62 4.35
CA THR A 130 -21.03 -0.15 5.42
C THR A 130 -21.92 -1.25 5.99
N SER A 131 -22.01 -2.40 5.33
CA SER A 131 -22.86 -3.53 5.75
C SER A 131 -22.30 -4.24 6.99
N HIS A 132 -20.98 -4.23 7.17
CA HIS A 132 -20.31 -4.83 8.32
C HIS A 132 -20.35 -3.95 9.58
N ILE A 133 -20.74 -2.68 9.42
CA ILE A 133 -20.86 -1.74 10.54
C ILE A 133 -22.25 -1.84 11.18
N ILE A 134 -22.29 -2.01 12.49
CA ILE A 134 -23.53 -2.10 13.25
C ILE A 134 -24.38 -0.82 13.10
N ALA A 135 -25.70 -0.99 12.98
CA ALA A 135 -26.65 0.12 12.84
C ALA A 135 -26.51 1.23 13.91
N PRO A 136 -26.22 0.94 15.20
CA PRO A 136 -26.02 1.97 16.21
C PRO A 136 -24.86 2.94 15.94
N ILE A 137 -23.78 2.48 15.33
CA ILE A 137 -22.66 3.36 14.92
C ILE A 137 -23.10 4.19 13.72
N ARG A 138 -23.71 3.53 12.73
CA ARG A 138 -24.20 4.18 11.51
C ARG A 138 -25.18 5.31 11.78
N SER A 139 -26.05 5.18 12.77
CA SER A 139 -27.01 6.24 13.12
C SER A 139 -26.38 7.45 13.83
N ARG A 140 -25.13 7.33 14.30
CA ARG A 140 -24.40 8.39 15.03
C ARG A 140 -23.30 9.05 14.20
N CYS A 141 -22.94 8.45 13.07
CA CYS A 141 -21.89 8.93 12.18
C CYS A 141 -22.49 9.59 10.94
N LEU A 142 -21.83 10.65 10.46
CA LEU A 142 -22.08 11.15 9.11
C LEU A 142 -21.54 10.14 8.10
N LEU A 143 -22.39 9.66 7.21
CA LEU A 143 -22.01 8.72 6.16
C LEU A 143 -21.50 9.50 4.94
N LEU A 144 -20.19 9.47 4.74
CA LEU A 144 -19.55 9.99 3.54
C LEU A 144 -19.20 8.83 2.61
N ARG A 145 -19.84 8.76 1.44
CA ARG A 145 -19.52 7.76 0.42
C ARG A 145 -18.53 8.35 -0.57
N VAL A 146 -17.33 7.77 -0.61
CA VAL A 146 -16.33 8.07 -1.65
C VAL A 146 -16.57 7.12 -2.82
N GLY A 147 -16.95 7.67 -3.96
CA GLY A 147 -17.09 6.90 -5.20
C GLY A 147 -15.73 6.55 -5.80
N ALA A 148 -15.70 5.55 -6.68
CA ALA A 148 -14.54 5.30 -7.52
C ALA A 148 -14.26 6.55 -8.39
N PRO A 149 -12.98 6.90 -8.60
CA PRO A 149 -12.62 8.01 -9.48
C PRO A 149 -13.03 7.73 -10.91
N LYS A 150 -13.32 8.79 -11.67
CA LYS A 150 -13.59 8.68 -13.09
C LYS A 150 -12.31 8.33 -13.85
N ASP A 151 -12.46 7.66 -14.99
CA ASP A 151 -11.37 7.27 -15.88
C ASP A 151 -10.48 8.48 -16.27
N GLU A 152 -11.09 9.63 -16.51
CA GLU A 152 -10.37 10.89 -16.79
C GLU A 152 -9.48 11.34 -15.62
N ASP A 153 -9.98 11.22 -14.39
CA ASP A 153 -9.24 11.61 -13.19
C ASP A 153 -8.11 10.62 -12.92
N MET A 154 -8.32 9.33 -13.17
CA MET A 154 -7.25 8.32 -13.11
C MET A 154 -6.16 8.61 -14.15
N ALA A 155 -6.54 8.95 -15.38
CA ALA A 155 -5.58 9.33 -16.42
C ALA A 155 -4.76 10.58 -16.02
N ARG A 156 -5.38 11.56 -15.35
CA ARG A 156 -4.67 12.73 -14.80
C ARG A 156 -3.63 12.33 -13.75
N VAL A 157 -3.99 11.44 -12.83
CA VAL A 157 -3.06 10.93 -11.81
C VAL A 157 -1.89 10.19 -12.46
N LEU A 158 -2.14 9.32 -13.44
CA LEU A 158 -1.09 8.59 -14.16
C LEU A 158 -0.14 9.54 -14.91
N ARG A 159 -0.67 10.56 -15.61
CA ARG A 159 0.15 11.58 -16.27
C ARG A 159 0.98 12.40 -15.27
N HIS A 160 0.42 12.69 -14.10
CA HIS A 160 1.14 13.41 -13.04
C HIS A 160 2.32 12.58 -12.50
N VAL A 161 2.10 11.29 -12.26
CA VAL A 161 3.16 10.35 -11.84
C VAL A 161 4.23 10.24 -12.93
N ALA A 162 3.84 10.09 -14.21
CA ALA A 162 4.78 10.00 -15.33
C ALA A 162 5.65 11.26 -15.48
N LYS A 163 5.07 12.45 -15.31
CA LYS A 163 5.80 13.73 -15.32
C LYS A 163 6.82 13.81 -14.18
N ARG A 164 6.44 13.41 -12.96
CA ARG A 164 7.36 13.41 -11.79
C ARG A 164 8.53 12.44 -11.99
N GLU A 165 8.28 11.28 -12.62
CA GLU A 165 9.31 10.29 -12.94
C GLU A 165 10.06 10.57 -14.25
N LYS A 166 9.79 11.72 -14.89
CA LYS A 166 10.47 12.20 -16.11
C LYS A 166 10.41 11.22 -17.29
N PHE A 167 9.26 10.57 -17.51
CA PHE A 167 9.06 9.75 -18.72
C PHE A 167 7.79 10.13 -19.47
N HIS A 168 7.81 9.90 -20.79
CA HIS A 168 6.66 10.13 -21.65
C HIS A 168 5.77 8.89 -21.64
N LEU A 169 4.52 9.06 -21.20
CA LEU A 169 3.49 8.02 -21.26
C LEU A 169 2.57 8.30 -22.45
N PRO A 170 2.50 7.41 -23.45
CA PRO A 170 1.57 7.55 -24.56
C PRO A 170 0.11 7.48 -24.07
N ASP A 171 -0.78 8.25 -24.70
CA ASP A 171 -2.19 8.28 -24.30
C ASP A 171 -2.88 6.91 -24.48
N GLY A 172 -2.56 6.16 -25.54
CA GLY A 172 -3.12 4.82 -25.76
C GLY A 172 -2.82 3.83 -24.64
N VAL A 173 -1.60 3.88 -24.08
CA VAL A 173 -1.21 3.04 -22.93
C VAL A 173 -1.92 3.50 -21.66
N THR A 174 -2.16 4.81 -21.51
CA THR A 174 -2.88 5.37 -20.36
C THR A 174 -4.31 4.84 -20.31
N GLU A 175 -5.01 4.84 -21.45
CA GLU A 175 -6.38 4.32 -21.57
C GLU A 175 -6.45 2.82 -21.26
N GLU A 176 -5.47 2.04 -21.71
CA GLU A 176 -5.40 0.61 -21.45
C GLU A 176 -5.17 0.30 -19.96
N ILE A 177 -4.27 1.03 -19.29
CA ILE A 177 -4.05 0.91 -17.84
C ILE A 177 -5.33 1.25 -17.07
N VAL A 178 -6.00 2.34 -17.46
CA VAL A 178 -7.25 2.79 -16.82
C VAL A 178 -8.34 1.73 -16.97
N ARG A 179 -8.47 1.12 -18.15
CA ARG A 179 -9.41 0.02 -18.41
C ARG A 179 -9.12 -1.20 -17.54
N HIS A 180 -7.86 -1.60 -17.42
CA HIS A 180 -7.46 -2.74 -16.57
C HIS A 180 -7.53 -2.44 -15.05
N ALA A 181 -7.51 -1.18 -14.66
CA ALA A 181 -7.54 -0.77 -13.27
C ALA A 181 -8.94 -0.80 -12.64
N GLU A 182 -10.02 -0.76 -13.45
CA GLU A 182 -11.42 -0.86 -12.99
C GLU A 182 -11.75 0.11 -11.83
N GLY A 183 -11.29 1.36 -11.93
CA GLY A 183 -11.49 2.38 -10.89
C GLY A 183 -10.56 2.27 -9.67
N ASN A 184 -9.61 1.33 -9.66
CA ASN A 184 -8.61 1.19 -8.60
C ASN A 184 -7.30 1.92 -8.96
N VAL A 185 -7.11 3.11 -8.40
CA VAL A 185 -5.91 3.94 -8.62
C VAL A 185 -4.63 3.25 -8.16
N ARG A 186 -4.67 2.50 -7.05
CA ARG A 186 -3.50 1.75 -6.56
C ARG A 186 -3.06 0.72 -7.60
N LYS A 187 -4.02 -0.03 -8.16
CA LYS A 187 -3.76 -1.00 -9.23
C LYS A 187 -3.19 -0.30 -10.47
N ALA A 188 -3.76 0.83 -10.88
CA ALA A 188 -3.28 1.62 -12.02
C ALA A 188 -1.81 2.06 -11.86
N ILE A 189 -1.43 2.59 -10.69
CA ILE A 189 -0.05 3.02 -10.40
C ILE A 189 0.91 1.82 -10.39
N LEU A 190 0.51 0.68 -9.82
CA LEU A 190 1.34 -0.54 -9.83
C LEU A 190 1.59 -1.06 -11.24
N VAL A 191 0.56 -1.03 -12.09
CA VAL A 191 0.70 -1.44 -13.50
C VAL A 191 1.64 -0.48 -14.22
N LEU A 192 1.49 0.84 -14.02
CA LEU A 192 2.40 1.84 -14.59
C LEU A 192 3.86 1.61 -14.17
N GLU A 193 4.10 1.35 -12.89
CA GLU A 193 5.43 1.03 -12.36
C GLU A 193 6.00 -0.24 -13.02
N THR A 194 5.18 -1.28 -13.16
CA THR A 194 5.59 -2.54 -13.79
C THR A 194 6.03 -2.31 -15.24
N LEU A 195 5.23 -1.58 -16.01
CA LEU A 195 5.54 -1.26 -17.41
C LEU A 195 6.84 -0.44 -17.52
N ARG A 196 7.08 0.47 -16.58
CA ARG A 196 8.31 1.26 -16.55
C ARG A 196 9.54 0.39 -16.30
N VAL A 197 9.50 -0.48 -15.29
CA VAL A 197 10.65 -1.37 -15.00
C VAL A 197 10.88 -2.34 -16.16
N GLN A 198 9.83 -2.86 -16.78
CA GLN A 198 9.94 -3.73 -17.95
C GLN A 198 10.59 -3.00 -19.13
N SER A 199 10.18 -1.76 -19.42
CA SER A 199 10.80 -0.96 -20.49
C SER A 199 12.30 -0.72 -20.28
N LEU A 200 12.73 -0.49 -19.02
CA LEU A 200 14.14 -0.30 -18.67
C LEU A 200 14.94 -1.60 -18.83
N ALA A 201 14.35 -2.71 -18.38
CA ALA A 201 14.98 -4.02 -18.52
C ALA A 201 15.23 -4.36 -20.00
N ASN A 202 14.25 -4.10 -20.87
CA ASN A 202 14.42 -4.33 -22.31
C ASN A 202 15.59 -3.51 -22.86
N VAL A 203 15.67 -2.21 -22.59
CA VAL A 203 16.78 -1.36 -23.06
C VAL A 203 18.15 -1.90 -22.61
N LEU A 204 18.27 -2.31 -21.35
CA LEU A 204 19.51 -2.89 -20.82
C LEU A 204 19.85 -4.23 -21.49
N LEU A 205 18.85 -5.10 -21.72
CA LEU A 205 19.06 -6.36 -22.44
C LEU A 205 19.54 -6.11 -23.87
N TYR A 206 18.97 -5.12 -24.56
CA TYR A 206 19.44 -4.72 -25.88
C TYR A 206 20.90 -4.23 -25.84
N GLU A 207 21.26 -3.39 -24.88
CA GLU A 207 22.63 -2.88 -24.71
C GLU A 207 23.64 -4.01 -24.48
N LEU A 208 23.31 -4.98 -23.60
CA LEU A 208 24.17 -6.15 -23.33
C LEU A 208 24.37 -7.02 -24.59
N LEU A 209 23.30 -7.26 -25.35
CA LEU A 209 23.38 -8.03 -26.59
C LEU A 209 24.17 -7.29 -27.69
N VAL A 210 24.05 -5.96 -27.77
CA VAL A 210 24.84 -5.12 -28.69
C VAL A 210 26.33 -5.18 -28.34
N HIS A 211 26.68 -5.27 -27.05
CA HIS A 211 28.05 -5.50 -26.59
C HIS A 211 28.55 -6.95 -26.78
N ALA A 212 27.83 -7.77 -27.55
CA ALA A 212 28.17 -9.16 -27.87
C ALA A 212 28.34 -10.06 -26.64
N ILE A 213 27.63 -9.76 -25.55
CA ILE A 213 27.57 -10.63 -24.38
C ILE A 213 26.65 -11.82 -24.72
N PRO A 214 27.11 -13.08 -24.60
CA PRO A 214 26.29 -14.23 -24.91
C PRO A 214 25.02 -14.28 -24.04
N ALA A 215 23.88 -14.60 -24.65
CA ALA A 215 22.61 -14.68 -23.93
C ALA A 215 22.63 -15.70 -22.78
N SER A 216 23.36 -16.82 -22.93
CA SER A 216 23.57 -17.79 -21.85
C SER A 216 24.25 -17.17 -20.63
N MET A 217 25.22 -16.29 -20.84
CA MET A 217 25.88 -15.55 -19.77
C MET A 217 24.88 -14.61 -19.09
N ILE A 218 24.06 -13.89 -19.87
CA ILE A 218 23.01 -13.02 -19.33
C ILE A 218 22.02 -13.83 -18.47
N PHE A 219 21.52 -14.97 -18.96
CA PHE A 219 20.63 -15.86 -18.19
C PHE A 219 21.25 -16.33 -16.89
N GLN A 220 22.50 -16.81 -16.91
CA GLN A 220 23.18 -17.32 -15.72
C GLN A 220 23.41 -16.24 -14.67
N TYR A 221 23.95 -15.08 -15.06
CA TYR A 221 24.21 -13.99 -14.12
C TYR A 221 22.91 -13.39 -13.57
N LEU A 222 21.90 -13.19 -14.42
CA LEU A 222 20.60 -12.65 -14.01
C LEU A 222 19.90 -13.60 -13.04
N THR A 223 19.85 -14.90 -13.35
CA THR A 223 19.23 -15.92 -12.47
C THR A 223 19.94 -16.00 -11.12
N LYS A 224 21.27 -16.01 -11.11
CA LYS A 224 22.06 -16.03 -9.87
C LYS A 224 21.80 -14.79 -9.01
N PHE A 225 21.70 -13.62 -9.64
CA PHE A 225 21.44 -12.36 -8.94
C PHE A 225 20.01 -12.28 -8.38
N LEU A 226 19.03 -12.80 -9.13
CA LEU A 226 17.62 -12.84 -8.75
C LEU A 226 17.38 -13.83 -7.59
N VAL A 227 17.89 -15.06 -7.68
CA VAL A 227 17.74 -16.07 -6.63
C VAL A 227 18.28 -15.58 -5.29
N ALA A 228 19.37 -14.80 -5.29
CA ALA A 228 19.94 -14.23 -4.07
C ALA A 228 19.09 -13.12 -3.43
N ARG A 229 18.06 -12.61 -4.10
CA ARG A 229 17.25 -11.45 -3.67
C ARG A 229 15.75 -11.73 -3.54
N VAL A 230 15.31 -12.92 -3.95
CA VAL A 230 13.89 -13.30 -3.94
C VAL A 230 13.63 -14.33 -2.84
N ASP A 231 12.40 -14.32 -2.32
CA ASP A 231 11.92 -15.28 -1.32
C ASP A 231 12.13 -16.73 -1.75
N GLU A 232 12.45 -17.59 -0.78
CA GLU A 232 12.83 -18.99 -1.00
C GLU A 232 11.76 -19.80 -1.74
N SER A 233 10.47 -19.44 -1.56
CA SER A 233 9.33 -20.07 -2.24
C SER A 233 9.35 -19.90 -3.77
N LEU A 234 9.90 -18.79 -4.28
CA LEU A 234 9.92 -18.48 -5.72
C LEU A 234 11.24 -18.89 -6.38
N GLN A 235 12.29 -19.20 -5.61
CA GLN A 235 13.61 -19.51 -6.16
C GLN A 235 13.58 -20.71 -7.10
N ALA A 236 12.88 -21.79 -6.71
CA ALA A 236 12.75 -23.00 -7.53
C ALA A 236 12.07 -22.70 -8.88
N GLU A 237 10.99 -21.91 -8.86
CA GLU A 237 10.24 -21.58 -10.06
C GLU A 237 11.03 -20.65 -11.00
N ILE A 238 11.74 -19.65 -10.44
CA ILE A 238 12.62 -18.77 -11.22
C ILE A 238 13.73 -19.56 -11.92
N VAL A 239 14.38 -20.49 -11.22
CA VAL A 239 15.42 -21.35 -11.80
C VAL A 239 14.87 -22.24 -12.90
N GLN A 240 13.68 -22.82 -12.71
CA GLN A 240 13.03 -23.64 -13.72
C GLN A 240 12.68 -22.84 -14.98
N LYS A 241 12.09 -21.64 -14.81
CA LYS A 241 11.76 -20.75 -15.94
C LYS A 241 13.04 -20.25 -16.64
N ALA A 242 14.12 -19.97 -15.90
CA ALA A 242 15.40 -19.59 -16.47
C ALA A 242 15.97 -20.69 -17.38
N ALA A 243 16.04 -21.93 -16.89
CA ALA A 243 16.52 -23.07 -17.66
C ALA A 243 15.66 -23.31 -18.92
N PHE A 244 14.34 -23.16 -18.81
CA PHE A 244 13.41 -23.29 -19.93
C PHE A 244 13.66 -22.23 -21.01
N TYR A 245 13.76 -20.96 -20.64
CA TYR A 245 13.98 -19.87 -21.60
C TYR A 245 15.40 -19.84 -22.17
N GLU A 246 16.41 -20.25 -21.40
CA GLU A 246 17.79 -20.40 -21.89
C GLU A 246 17.87 -21.47 -22.98
N LEU A 247 17.29 -22.66 -22.76
CA LEU A 247 17.24 -23.74 -23.75
C LEU A 247 16.49 -23.31 -25.01
N ARG A 248 15.38 -22.59 -24.86
CA ARG A 248 14.62 -22.04 -25.99
C ARG A 248 15.40 -20.95 -26.73
N SER A 249 16.19 -20.15 -26.04
CA SER A 249 17.07 -19.17 -26.67
C SER A 249 18.21 -19.81 -27.46
N ALA A 250 18.68 -20.99 -27.05
CA ALA A 250 19.71 -21.73 -27.76
C ALA A 250 19.18 -22.44 -29.03
N THR A 251 17.87 -22.73 -29.08
CA THR A 251 17.21 -23.45 -30.17
C THR A 251 16.35 -22.57 -31.08
N GLY A 252 15.97 -21.37 -30.62
CA GLY A 252 15.09 -20.43 -31.30
C GLY A 252 15.80 -19.28 -32.00
N ASN A 253 15.02 -18.44 -32.68
CA ASN A 253 15.51 -17.25 -33.37
C ASN A 253 15.35 -16.00 -32.50
N LYS A 254 16.44 -15.23 -32.41
CA LYS A 254 16.63 -13.98 -31.65
C LYS A 254 16.58 -14.16 -30.11
N PRO A 255 17.75 -14.17 -29.44
CA PRO A 255 17.84 -14.32 -27.99
C PRO A 255 17.04 -13.29 -27.17
N ILE A 256 16.84 -12.09 -27.71
CA ILE A 256 16.13 -11.00 -27.03
C ILE A 256 14.70 -11.38 -26.64
N PHE A 257 13.94 -12.08 -27.49
CA PHE A 257 12.56 -12.44 -27.18
C PHE A 257 12.45 -13.39 -25.99
N HIS A 258 13.42 -14.29 -25.86
CA HIS A 258 13.47 -15.25 -24.77
C HIS A 258 13.92 -14.59 -23.46
N LEU A 259 14.84 -13.63 -23.54
CA LEU A 259 15.26 -12.82 -22.39
C LEU A 259 14.12 -11.91 -21.90
N GLU A 260 13.39 -11.25 -22.81
CA GLU A 260 12.22 -10.44 -22.47
C GLU A 260 11.11 -11.29 -21.85
N ALA A 261 10.82 -12.46 -22.42
CA ALA A 261 9.82 -13.37 -21.88
C ALA A 261 10.20 -13.89 -20.48
N PHE A 262 11.47 -14.19 -20.26
CA PHE A 262 11.96 -14.59 -18.94
C PHE A 262 11.81 -13.47 -17.92
N VAL A 263 12.24 -12.25 -18.23
CA VAL A 263 12.11 -11.10 -17.32
C VAL A 263 10.64 -10.82 -17.02
N ALA A 264 9.77 -10.83 -18.04
CA ALA A 264 8.33 -10.63 -17.86
C ALA A 264 7.71 -11.69 -16.93
N GLN A 265 8.10 -12.96 -17.09
CA GLN A 265 7.60 -14.04 -16.23
C GLN A 265 8.08 -13.90 -14.80
N VAL A 266 9.35 -13.56 -14.58
CA VAL A 266 9.90 -13.33 -13.22
C VAL A 266 9.18 -12.16 -12.55
N MET A 267 8.96 -11.06 -13.28
CA MET A 267 8.21 -9.91 -12.79
C MET A 267 6.77 -10.26 -12.44
N PHE A 268 6.12 -11.10 -13.24
CA PHE A 268 4.77 -11.59 -12.98
C PHE A 268 4.72 -12.43 -11.70
N LEU A 269 5.63 -13.41 -11.55
CA LEU A 269 5.70 -14.28 -10.37
C LEU A 269 5.93 -13.48 -9.08
N GLN A 270 6.90 -12.57 -9.11
CA GLN A 270 7.19 -11.71 -7.96
C GLN A 270 6.02 -10.81 -7.60
N LYS A 271 5.27 -10.33 -8.60
CA LYS A 271 4.08 -9.50 -8.40
C LYS A 271 2.89 -10.31 -7.90
N SER A 272 2.69 -11.53 -8.37
CA SER A 272 1.63 -12.43 -7.89
C SER A 272 1.78 -12.68 -6.39
N LEU A 273 3.03 -12.89 -5.93
CA LEU A 273 3.35 -13.02 -4.51
C LEU A 273 3.06 -11.73 -3.73
N LEU A 274 3.47 -10.57 -4.26
CA LEU A 274 3.24 -9.27 -3.61
C LEU A 274 1.76 -8.87 -3.55
N LEU A 275 0.93 -9.31 -4.50
CA LEU A 275 -0.49 -8.98 -4.58
C LEU A 275 -1.42 -10.02 -3.96
N GLY A 276 -0.89 -11.20 -3.55
CA GLY A 276 -1.71 -12.30 -3.06
C GLY A 276 -2.74 -12.80 -4.08
N MET A 277 -2.47 -12.63 -5.37
CA MET A 277 -3.34 -13.09 -6.45
C MET A 277 -3.00 -14.54 -6.80
N ASP A 278 -4.02 -15.40 -6.90
CA ASP A 278 -3.86 -16.79 -7.34
C ASP A 278 -3.27 -16.86 -8.74
N LEU A 279 -2.26 -17.72 -8.89
CA LEU A 279 -1.54 -18.02 -10.12
C LEU A 279 -2.46 -18.76 -11.10
N GLN A 280 -3.31 -18.02 -11.82
CA GLN A 280 -3.85 -18.50 -13.08
C GLN A 280 -3.13 -17.77 -14.21
N GLU A 281 -2.26 -18.51 -14.91
CA GLU A 281 -1.71 -18.09 -16.20
C GLU A 281 -2.88 -17.82 -17.18
N PRO A 282 -2.78 -16.82 -18.08
CA PRO A 282 -3.76 -16.61 -19.14
C PRO A 282 -3.83 -17.77 -20.14
#